data_AF-A0A1Z9CII2-F1
#
_entry.id   AF-A0A1Z9CII2-F1
#
_cell.length_a   1.000
_cell.length_b   1.000
_cell.length_c   1.000
_cell.angle_alpha   90.00
_cell.angle_beta   90.00
_cell.angle_gamma   90.00
#
_symmetry.space_group_name_H-M   'P 1'
#
loop_
_entity.id
_entity.type
_entity.pdbx_description
1 polymer ?
#
loop_
_entity_poly.entity_id
_entity_poly.type
_entity_poly.pdbx_seq_one_letter_code
_entity_poly.pdbx_strand_id
1 'polypeptide(L)'
;MKEPKLFRSKVCFDDYYETKDPKLIYDCWLDADCRGWNGWAMPYMERAEFYRYVKLCLENWEQYPDIDDGSDGNFADEIMAIKPQEINGKTLYFFGGWLCWNIEDESFEEKRKILWEASAL
;
A
#
# COMPACT_ATOMS: atom_id res chain seq x y z
N MET A 1 15.16 18.45 3.40
CA MET A 1 14.89 17.17 2.73
C MET A 1 14.92 17.40 1.24
N LYS A 2 15.44 16.46 0.45
CA LYS A 2 15.41 16.56 -1.02
C LYS A 2 13.97 16.33 -1.48
N GLU A 3 13.57 17.02 -2.55
CA GLU A 3 12.24 16.82 -3.12
C GLU A 3 12.12 15.41 -3.72
N PRO A 4 11.04 14.65 -3.45
CA PRO A 4 10.84 13.29 -3.96
C PRO A 4 10.88 13.23 -5.49
N LYS A 5 11.52 12.20 -6.05
CA LYS A 5 11.51 11.94 -7.49
C LYS A 5 10.37 10.99 -7.84
N LEU A 6 9.18 11.57 -7.99
CA LEU A 6 7.97 10.78 -8.17
C LEU A 6 7.86 10.17 -9.56
N PHE A 7 7.55 8.88 -9.63
CA PHE A 7 7.12 8.17 -10.84
C PHE A 7 5.81 7.41 -10.60
N ARG A 8 5.02 7.19 -11.66
CA ARG A 8 3.77 6.44 -11.57
C ARG A 8 4.04 4.95 -11.47
N SER A 9 3.28 4.27 -10.62
CA SER A 9 3.33 2.82 -10.51
C SER A 9 1.99 2.27 -10.01
N LYS A 10 1.91 0.95 -9.91
CA LYS A 10 0.81 0.21 -9.31
C LYS A 10 1.35 -0.59 -8.13
N VAL A 11 0.58 -0.65 -7.05
CA VAL A 11 0.94 -1.40 -5.84
C VAL A 11 -0.20 -2.25 -5.33
N CYS A 12 0.10 -3.31 -4.58
CA CYS A 12 -0.88 -4.16 -3.92
C CYS A 12 -0.38 -4.62 -2.55
N PHE A 13 -1.27 -5.15 -1.71
CA PHE A 13 -0.92 -5.81 -0.44
C PHE A 13 -0.36 -7.21 -0.69
N ASP A 14 0.31 -7.76 0.32
CA ASP A 14 0.66 -9.19 0.33
C ASP A 14 -0.58 -10.09 0.12
N ASP A 15 -1.74 -9.75 0.66
CA ASP A 15 -2.97 -10.57 0.51
C ASP A 15 -3.51 -10.65 -0.92
N TYR A 16 -3.02 -9.78 -1.82
CA TYR A 16 -3.34 -9.90 -3.25
C TYR A 16 -2.87 -11.24 -3.83
N TYR A 17 -1.80 -11.84 -3.26
CA TYR A 17 -1.34 -13.17 -3.62
C TYR A 17 -2.41 -14.26 -3.40
N GLU A 18 -3.37 -14.06 -2.49
CA GLU A 18 -4.37 -15.07 -2.16
C GLU A 18 -5.64 -14.99 -3.02
N THR A 19 -6.08 -13.79 -3.39
CA THR A 19 -7.45 -13.57 -3.91
C THR A 19 -7.52 -13.21 -5.40
N LYS A 20 -6.44 -12.71 -6.00
CA LYS A 20 -6.40 -12.12 -7.35
C LYS A 20 -7.43 -10.99 -7.59
N ASP A 21 -8.00 -10.39 -6.54
CA ASP A 21 -9.02 -9.35 -6.74
C ASP A 21 -8.34 -8.08 -7.29
N PRO A 22 -8.65 -7.64 -8.52
CA PRO A 22 -8.05 -6.43 -9.10
C PRO A 22 -8.37 -5.16 -8.30
N LYS A 23 -9.37 -5.19 -7.41
CA LYS A 23 -9.65 -4.09 -6.47
C LYS A 23 -8.55 -3.93 -5.42
N LEU A 24 -7.62 -4.86 -5.28
CA LEU A 24 -6.48 -4.74 -4.35
C LEU A 24 -5.23 -4.13 -5.02
N ILE A 25 -5.34 -3.72 -6.29
CA ILE A 25 -4.28 -3.01 -7.01
C ILE A 25 -4.60 -1.52 -6.98
N TYR A 26 -3.63 -0.70 -6.59
CA TYR A 26 -3.76 0.74 -6.40
C TYR A 26 -2.83 1.52 -7.31
N ASP A 27 -3.37 2.55 -7.98
CA ASP A 27 -2.56 3.50 -8.72
C ASP A 27 -1.89 4.47 -7.74
N CYS A 28 -0.58 4.65 -7.86
CA CYS A 28 0.16 5.49 -6.92
C CYS A 28 1.34 6.22 -7.56
N TRP A 29 1.98 7.04 -6.73
CA TRP A 29 3.29 7.61 -6.98
C TRP A 29 4.30 6.97 -6.03
N LEU A 30 5.48 6.66 -6.55
CA LEU A 30 6.63 6.19 -5.77
C LEU A 30 7.78 7.18 -5.89
N ASP A 31 8.52 7.38 -4.81
CA ASP A 31 9.76 8.16 -4.85
C ASP A 31 10.92 7.25 -5.24
N ALA A 32 11.57 7.54 -6.37
CA ALA A 32 12.71 6.78 -6.87
C ALA A 32 13.93 6.80 -5.93
N ASP A 33 14.03 7.81 -5.06
CA ASP A 33 15.09 7.88 -4.06
C ASP A 33 14.69 7.19 -2.73
N CYS A 34 13.42 6.80 -2.56
CA CYS A 34 12.94 6.09 -1.37
C CYS A 34 13.19 4.59 -1.50
N ARG A 35 14.16 4.09 -0.71
CA ARG A 35 14.36 2.66 -0.50
C ARG A 35 13.42 2.24 0.62
N GLY A 36 12.19 1.85 0.27
CA GLY A 36 11.16 1.56 1.26
C GLY A 36 11.58 0.48 2.28
N TRP A 37 10.75 0.25 3.29
CA TRP A 37 11.16 -0.53 4.45
C TRP A 37 11.20 -2.03 4.11
N ASN A 38 12.36 -2.68 4.33
CA ASN A 38 12.57 -4.11 4.04
C ASN A 38 12.25 -4.54 2.58
N GLY A 39 12.31 -3.61 1.63
CA GLY A 39 12.00 -3.89 0.22
C GLY A 39 10.54 -3.67 -0.17
N TRP A 40 9.67 -3.32 0.79
CA TRP A 40 8.31 -2.89 0.50
C TRP A 40 8.27 -1.48 -0.07
N ALA A 41 7.31 -1.23 -0.96
CA ALA A 41 7.03 0.08 -1.52
C ALA A 41 6.42 1.02 -0.46
N MET A 42 6.62 2.32 -0.66
CA MET A 42 6.06 3.37 0.19
C MET A 42 5.24 4.32 -0.69
N PRO A 43 3.97 3.98 -0.99
CA PRO A 43 3.18 4.69 -1.98
C PRO A 43 2.67 6.04 -1.46
N TYR A 44 2.66 7.00 -2.37
CA TYR A 44 1.87 8.22 -2.27
C TYR A 44 0.62 8.07 -3.15
N MET A 45 -0.56 8.24 -2.58
CA MET A 45 -1.82 8.10 -3.31
C MET A 45 -2.49 9.44 -3.55
N GLU A 46 -3.19 9.56 -4.67
CA GLU A 46 -4.13 10.64 -4.90
C GLU A 46 -5.42 10.39 -4.11
N ARG A 47 -6.23 11.43 -3.93
CA ARG A 47 -7.46 11.39 -3.11
C ARG A 47 -8.37 10.19 -3.41
N ALA A 48 -8.58 9.87 -4.69
CA ALA A 48 -9.49 8.79 -5.08
C ALA A 48 -8.97 7.42 -4.61
N GLU A 49 -7.69 7.14 -4.83
CA GLU A 49 -7.05 5.90 -4.42
C GLU A 49 -6.91 5.81 -2.90
N PHE A 50 -6.59 6.93 -2.24
CA PHE A 50 -6.59 7.04 -0.79
C PHE A 50 -7.94 6.63 -0.19
N TYR A 51 -9.05 7.23 -0.65
CA TYR A 51 -10.36 6.89 -0.09
C TYR A 51 -10.83 5.49 -0.46
N ARG A 52 -10.43 4.98 -1.61
CA ARG A 52 -10.71 3.59 -2.00
C ARG A 52 -10.02 2.62 -1.06
N TYR A 53 -8.77 2.89 -0.69
CA TYR A 53 -8.03 2.11 0.30
C TYR A 53 -8.64 2.22 1.70
N VAL A 54 -8.91 3.44 2.19
CA VAL A 54 -9.54 3.66 3.50
C VAL A 54 -10.84 2.88 3.61
N LYS A 55 -11.68 2.95 2.56
CA LYS A 55 -12.94 2.21 2.52
C LYS A 55 -12.72 0.70 2.64
N LEU A 56 -11.78 0.14 1.89
CA LEU A 56 -11.46 -1.29 1.98
C LEU A 56 -11.03 -1.69 3.40
N CYS A 57 -10.17 -0.89 4.03
CA CYS A 57 -9.69 -1.21 5.38
C CYS A 57 -10.80 -1.16 6.41
N LEU A 58 -11.64 -0.13 6.36
CA LEU A 58 -12.79 0.01 7.26
C LEU A 58 -13.86 -1.06 7.02
N GLU A 59 -14.00 -1.58 5.79
CA GLU A 59 -14.92 -2.68 5.48
C GLU A 59 -14.42 -4.05 5.92
N ASN A 60 -13.09 -4.25 6.01
CA ASN A 60 -12.47 -5.55 6.30
C ASN A 60 -11.71 -5.58 7.63
N TRP A 61 -11.87 -4.57 8.49
CA TRP A 61 -11.11 -4.45 9.75
C TRP A 61 -11.25 -5.69 10.65
N GLU A 62 -12.42 -6.34 10.66
CA GLU A 62 -12.66 -7.59 11.42
C GLU A 62 -11.88 -8.80 10.85
N GLN A 63 -11.45 -8.74 9.58
CA GLN A 63 -10.70 -9.79 8.90
C GLN A 63 -9.19 -9.61 9.02
N TYR A 64 -8.73 -8.44 9.48
CA TYR A 64 -7.32 -8.14 9.71
C TYR A 64 -7.07 -7.85 11.20
N PRO A 65 -7.27 -8.84 12.09
CA PRO A 65 -7.13 -8.67 13.53
C PRO A 65 -5.69 -8.32 13.97
N ASP A 66 -4.70 -8.51 13.09
CA ASP A 66 -3.29 -8.18 13.31
C ASP A 66 -2.93 -6.72 12.91
N ILE A 67 -3.90 -5.91 12.49
CA ILE A 67 -3.77 -4.43 12.50
C ILE A 67 -4.08 -3.89 13.92
N ASP A 68 -3.73 -4.68 14.93
CA ASP A 68 -3.57 -4.25 16.30
C ASP A 68 -2.06 -4.17 16.52
N ASP A 69 -1.47 -3.01 16.17
CA ASP A 69 -0.01 -2.80 16.18
C ASP A 69 0.57 -2.64 17.61
N GLY A 70 -0.24 -2.88 18.64
CA GLY A 70 0.12 -2.63 20.03
C GLY A 70 0.16 -1.15 20.40
N SER A 71 -0.38 -0.25 19.58
CA SER A 71 -0.69 1.12 19.97
C SER A 71 -2.05 1.18 20.67
N ASP A 72 -2.17 2.03 21.69
CA ASP A 72 -3.43 2.33 22.39
C ASP A 72 -4.45 3.09 21.49
N GLY A 73 -4.31 3.06 20.16
CA GLY A 73 -5.06 3.84 19.17
C GLY A 73 -5.96 2.99 18.28
N ASN A 74 -7.14 3.51 17.96
CA ASN A 74 -8.04 2.90 16.99
C ASN A 74 -7.48 3.14 15.57
N PHE A 75 -7.12 2.09 14.83
CA PHE A 75 -6.63 2.15 13.44
C PHE A 75 -7.47 3.08 12.54
N ALA A 76 -8.79 3.12 12.75
CA ALA A 76 -9.68 4.01 12.02
C ALA A 76 -9.39 5.49 12.29
N ASP A 77 -8.97 5.86 13.51
CA ASP A 77 -8.61 7.24 13.84
C ASP A 77 -7.27 7.63 13.21
N GLU A 78 -6.31 6.70 13.18
CA GLU A 78 -4.99 6.94 12.58
C GLU A 78 -5.05 7.15 11.08
N ILE A 79 -5.76 6.26 10.37
CA ILE A 79 -5.90 6.37 8.91
C ILE A 79 -6.68 7.63 8.52
N MET A 80 -7.66 8.05 9.34
CA MET A 80 -8.43 9.27 9.14
C MET A 80 -7.65 10.54 9.52
N ALA A 81 -6.61 10.43 10.33
CA ALA A 81 -5.72 11.54 10.69
C ALA A 81 -4.69 11.88 9.61
N ILE A 82 -4.51 11.02 8.58
CA ILE A 82 -3.59 11.27 7.48
C ILE A 82 -4.01 12.52 6.71
N LYS A 83 -3.12 13.52 6.69
CA LYS A 83 -3.32 14.78 5.97
C LYS A 83 -2.66 14.72 4.59
N PRO A 84 -3.29 15.31 3.56
CA PRO A 84 -2.65 15.45 2.27
C PRO A 84 -1.42 16.37 2.38
N GLN A 85 -0.44 16.09 1.53
CA GLN A 85 0.83 16.82 1.41
C GLN A 85 0.98 17.32 -0.02
N GLU A 86 1.53 18.52 -0.19
CA GLU A 86 1.91 19.03 -1.51
C GLU A 86 3.33 18.57 -1.84
N ILE A 87 3.46 17.75 -2.88
CA ILE A 87 4.74 17.18 -3.34
C ILE A 87 4.81 17.33 -4.86
N ASN A 88 5.84 18.03 -5.38
CA ASN A 88 5.99 18.30 -6.82
C ASN A 88 4.72 18.91 -7.46
N GLY A 89 4.00 19.78 -6.72
CA GLY A 89 2.74 20.39 -7.16
C GLY A 89 1.55 19.43 -7.22
N LYS A 90 1.60 18.31 -6.48
CA LYS A 90 0.53 17.32 -6.37
C LYS A 90 0.09 17.20 -4.92
N THR A 91 -1.23 17.19 -4.71
CA THR A 91 -1.84 16.85 -3.42
C THR A 91 -1.88 15.33 -3.23
N LEU A 92 -0.97 14.79 -2.41
CA LEU A 92 -0.79 13.36 -2.21
C LEU A 92 -0.94 12.95 -0.76
N TYR A 93 -1.43 11.74 -0.52
CA TYR A 93 -1.57 11.13 0.79
C TYR A 93 -0.49 10.06 0.95
N PHE A 94 0.23 10.09 2.06
CA PHE A 94 1.32 9.16 2.35
C PHE A 94 0.97 8.31 3.57
N PHE A 95 1.03 6.99 3.41
CA PHE A 95 0.69 6.03 4.46
C PHE A 95 1.89 5.59 5.32
N GLY A 96 3.11 5.95 4.93
CA GLY A 96 4.31 5.48 5.64
C GLY A 96 4.57 3.99 5.49
N GLY A 97 5.41 3.46 6.39
CA GLY A 97 5.81 2.04 6.47
C GLY A 97 4.87 1.16 7.27
N TRP A 98 3.61 1.55 7.38
CA TRP A 98 2.61 0.85 8.18
C TRP A 98 2.15 -0.46 7.55
N LEU A 99 2.34 -0.64 6.24
CA LEU A 99 1.97 -1.86 5.53
C LEU A 99 3.01 -2.28 4.49
N CYS A 100 3.00 -3.58 4.20
CA CYS A 100 3.84 -4.25 3.22
C CYS A 100 3.24 -4.06 1.82
N TRP A 101 3.64 -3.00 1.13
CA TRP A 101 3.20 -2.78 -0.25
C TRP A 101 4.16 -3.42 -1.24
N ASN A 102 3.64 -4.16 -2.20
CA ASN A 102 4.40 -4.68 -3.32
C ASN A 102 4.16 -3.85 -4.57
N ILE A 103 5.20 -3.64 -5.37
CA ILE A 103 5.08 -3.06 -6.72
C ILE A 103 4.51 -4.14 -7.64
N GLU A 104 3.47 -3.82 -8.39
CA GLU A 104 2.97 -4.68 -9.46
C GLU A 104 3.90 -4.54 -10.68
N ASP A 105 4.91 -5.40 -10.75
CA ASP A 105 5.85 -5.50 -11.87
C ASP A 105 5.99 -6.95 -12.38
N GLU A 106 6.82 -7.17 -13.40
CA GLU A 106 7.03 -8.51 -13.97
C GLU A 106 7.60 -9.50 -12.92
N SER A 107 8.41 -9.01 -11.98
CA SER A 107 8.97 -9.84 -10.90
C SER A 107 7.91 -10.24 -9.88
N PHE A 108 6.91 -9.41 -9.68
CA PHE A 108 5.76 -9.69 -8.82
C PHE A 108 4.95 -10.86 -9.34
N GLU A 109 4.68 -10.90 -10.65
CA GLU A 109 3.97 -12.00 -11.31
C GLU A 109 4.71 -13.33 -11.21
N GLU A 110 6.05 -13.30 -11.34
CA GLU A 110 6.89 -14.48 -11.16
C GLU A 110 6.88 -15.00 -9.72
N LYS A 111 7.05 -14.10 -8.73
CA LYS A 111 6.94 -14.45 -7.30
C LYS A 111 5.57 -15.04 -6.96
N ARG A 112 4.49 -14.45 -7.49
CA ARG A 112 3.12 -14.93 -7.30
C ARG A 112 2.95 -16.35 -7.81
N LYS A 113 3.47 -16.64 -9.01
CA LYS A 113 3.39 -17.97 -9.61
C LYS A 113 4.09 -19.03 -8.73
N ILE A 114 5.29 -18.72 -8.25
CA ILE A 114 6.06 -19.61 -7.37
C ILE A 114 5.28 -19.92 -6.07
N LEU A 115 4.71 -18.90 -5.44
CA LEU A 115 3.95 -19.07 -4.19
C LEU A 115 2.70 -19.95 -4.39
N TRP A 116 1.93 -19.74 -5.47
CA TRP A 116 0.77 -20.60 -5.73
C TRP A 116 1.13 -22.05 -6.04
N GLU A 117 2.20 -22.27 -6.81
CA GLU A 117 2.68 -23.62 -7.09
C GLU A 117 3.15 -24.33 -5.80
N ALA A 118 3.72 -23.59 -4.86
CA ALA A 118 4.10 -24.11 -3.54
C ALA A 118 2.89 -24.40 -2.63
N SER A 119 1.86 -23.57 -2.66
CA SER A 119 0.63 -23.74 -1.85
C SER A 119 -0.32 -24.82 -2.37
N ALA A 120 -0.10 -25.33 -3.59
CA ALA A 120 -0.89 -26.40 -4.20
C ALA A 120 -0.36 -27.83 -3.91
N LEU A 121 0.72 -27.95 -3.14
CA LEU A 121 1.35 -29.19 -2.68
C LEU A 121 0.97 -29.51 -1.23
#